data_AF-W1VMW2-F1
#
_entry.id   AF-W1VMW2-F1
#
_cell.length_a   1.000
_cell.length_b   1.000
_cell.length_c   1.000
_cell.angle_alpha   90.00
_cell.angle_beta   90.00
_cell.angle_gamma   90.00
#
_symmetry.space_group_name_H-M   'P 1'
#
loop_
_entity.id
_entity.type
_entity.pdbx_description
1 polymer ?
#
loop_
_entity_poly.entity_id
_entity_poly.type
_entity_poly.pdbx_seq_one_letter_code
_entity_poly.pdbx_strand_id
1 'polypeptide(L)'
;MLWALGLSMVATVLLPQRLKDLGAADPNALLASISTVTAVVSLVSNLVFGNFSDRTRSRLGRRTPWVVGGGLLGGIFMGVSGIAAVLPWPREGSAKDLEAPASSFKDVLMSFVPPIHGAADFWKAFIGRFTMLLSYQMINAYQLYIIQDHLKDSGQALSAGQVAATVALTNSIIMVAGLVGGFISGPISDLLRRRKVPVVFASACFAVGVAMPWLTPTTTGMYMFALIAGFGYAVYGAVDQALNVDVLPNPEEAGKDLGILNMSTTLG
;
A
#
# COMPACT_ATOMS: atom_id res chain seq x y z
N MET A 1 0.95 -12.49 -10.01
CA MET A 1 0.04 -11.38 -9.65
C MET A 1 -1.22 -11.86 -8.93
N LEU A 2 -1.97 -12.85 -9.43
CA LEU A 2 -3.18 -13.37 -8.75
C LEU A 2 -2.97 -13.86 -7.30
N TRP A 3 -1.82 -14.46 -7.00
CA TRP A 3 -1.51 -14.93 -5.63
C TRP A 3 -1.31 -13.78 -4.62
N ALA A 4 -0.82 -12.62 -5.07
CA ALA A 4 -0.63 -11.45 -4.21
C ALA A 4 -1.98 -10.81 -3.84
N LEU A 5 -2.97 -10.87 -4.75
CA LEU A 5 -4.33 -10.37 -4.51
C LEU A 5 -5.00 -11.10 -3.33
N GLY A 6 -4.92 -12.44 -3.31
CA GLY A 6 -5.50 -13.24 -2.23
C GLY A 6 -4.86 -12.93 -0.88
N LEU A 7 -3.52 -12.82 -0.84
CA LEU A 7 -2.78 -12.51 0.38
C LEU A 7 -3.12 -11.10 0.90
N SER A 8 -3.16 -10.09 0.02
CA SER A 8 -3.48 -8.71 0.38
C SER A 8 -4.92 -8.56 0.85
N MET A 9 -5.88 -9.24 0.23
CA MET A 9 -7.29 -9.24 0.65
C MET A 9 -7.45 -9.86 2.05
N VAL A 10 -6.80 -10.99 2.31
CA VAL A 10 -6.84 -11.64 3.64
C VAL A 10 -6.24 -10.70 4.70
N ALA A 11 -5.11 -10.08 4.41
CA ALA A 11 -4.42 -9.19 5.35
C ALA A 11 -5.18 -7.88 5.62
N THR A 12 -5.83 -7.31 4.60
CA THR A 12 -6.48 -5.98 4.70
C THR A 12 -7.95 -6.06 5.11
N VAL A 13 -8.66 -7.14 4.77
CA VAL A 13 -10.09 -7.30 5.03
C VAL A 13 -10.34 -8.30 6.16
N LEU A 14 -9.85 -9.53 6.02
CA LEU A 14 -10.21 -10.61 6.93
C LEU A 14 -9.54 -10.47 8.29
N LEU A 15 -8.26 -10.08 8.33
CA LEU A 15 -7.51 -9.96 9.58
C LEU A 15 -8.09 -8.89 10.54
N PRO A 16 -8.36 -7.64 10.11
CA PRO A 16 -9.04 -6.67 10.99
C PRO A 16 -10.44 -7.11 11.41
N GLN A 17 -11.20 -7.76 10.52
CA GLN A 17 -12.54 -8.26 10.85
C GLN A 17 -12.47 -9.36 11.93
N ARG A 18 -11.53 -10.30 11.81
CA ARG A 18 -11.32 -11.35 12.82
C ARG A 18 -10.86 -10.79 14.16
N LEU A 19 -10.02 -9.76 14.17
CA LEU A 19 -9.63 -9.08 15.40
C LEU A 19 -10.82 -8.40 16.09
N LYS A 20 -11.78 -7.85 15.33
CA LYS A 20 -13.06 -7.38 15.88
C LYS A 20 -13.87 -8.53 16.48
N ASP A 21 -14.02 -9.64 15.77
CA ASP A 21 -14.77 -10.81 16.23
C ASP A 21 -14.20 -11.41 17.53
N LEU A 22 -12.88 -11.34 17.70
CA LEU A 22 -12.16 -11.80 18.89
C LEU A 22 -12.24 -10.81 20.08
N GLY A 23 -12.93 -9.67 19.92
CA GLY A 23 -13.13 -8.68 20.97
C GLY A 23 -11.91 -7.76 21.21
N ALA A 24 -11.02 -7.59 20.23
CA ALA A 24 -9.92 -6.64 20.37
C ALA A 24 -10.46 -5.20 20.51
N ALA A 25 -9.97 -4.47 21.52
CA ALA A 25 -10.43 -3.11 21.82
C ALA A 25 -10.14 -2.12 20.68
N ASP A 26 -9.00 -2.27 19.98
CA ASP A 26 -8.69 -1.50 18.77
C ASP A 26 -7.86 -2.33 17.76
N PRO A 27 -8.53 -3.06 16.85
CA PRO A 27 -7.90 -3.85 15.79
C PRO A 27 -6.99 -3.04 14.87
N ASN A 28 -7.34 -1.77 14.63
CA ASN A 28 -6.62 -0.91 13.72
C ASN A 28 -5.29 -0.47 14.35
N ALA A 29 -5.29 -0.16 15.66
CA ALA A 29 -4.07 0.16 16.39
C ALA A 29 -3.08 -1.01 16.44
N LEU A 30 -3.57 -2.25 16.62
CA LEU A 30 -2.72 -3.44 16.58
C LEU A 30 -2.10 -3.64 15.19
N LEU A 31 -2.89 -3.52 14.13
CA LEU A 31 -2.37 -3.62 12.76
C LEU A 31 -1.38 -2.49 12.42
N ALA A 32 -1.63 -1.27 12.90
CA ALA A 32 -0.71 -0.16 12.76
C ALA A 32 0.63 -0.44 13.46
N SER A 33 0.59 -1.02 14.67
CA SER A 33 1.80 -1.40 15.41
C SER A 33 2.64 -2.45 14.67
N ILE A 34 1.98 -3.49 14.12
CA ILE A 34 2.62 -4.54 13.32
C ILE A 34 3.28 -3.92 12.09
N SER A 35 2.53 -3.11 11.34
CA SER A 35 3.03 -2.44 10.13
C SER A 35 4.21 -1.54 10.43
N THR A 36 4.19 -0.83 11.56
CA THR A 36 5.26 0.05 12.02
C THR A 36 6.54 -0.74 12.31
N VAL A 37 6.43 -1.85 13.04
CA VAL A 37 7.57 -2.74 13.32
C VAL A 37 8.13 -3.30 12.02
N THR A 38 7.27 -3.79 11.12
CA THR A 38 7.70 -4.30 9.80
C THR A 38 8.41 -3.23 8.97
N ALA A 39 7.93 -1.98 8.99
CA ALA A 39 8.56 -0.87 8.29
C ALA A 39 9.96 -0.55 8.84
N VAL A 40 10.12 -0.49 10.16
CA VAL A 40 11.41 -0.25 10.82
C VAL A 40 12.39 -1.38 10.52
N VAL A 41 11.96 -2.63 10.68
CA VAL A 41 12.78 -3.81 10.39
C VAL A 41 13.19 -3.85 8.92
N SER A 42 12.28 -3.52 8.01
CA SER A 42 12.56 -3.46 6.56
C SER A 42 13.55 -2.36 6.22
N LEU A 43 13.42 -1.18 6.82
CA LEU A 43 14.35 -0.07 6.64
C LEU A 43 15.78 -0.47 7.04
N VAL A 44 15.94 -1.03 8.24
CA VAL A 44 17.24 -1.49 8.74
C VAL A 44 17.79 -2.61 7.86
N SER A 45 16.94 -3.56 7.48
CA SER A 45 17.33 -4.69 6.63
C SER A 45 17.82 -4.23 5.26
N ASN A 46 17.09 -3.32 4.61
CA ASN A 46 17.48 -2.77 3.31
C ASN A 46 18.84 -2.06 3.38
N LEU A 47 19.09 -1.28 4.43
CA LEU A 47 20.36 -0.58 4.62
C LEU A 47 21.52 -1.55 4.88
N VAL A 48 21.32 -2.50 5.79
CA VAL A 48 22.34 -3.47 6.22
C VAL A 48 22.67 -4.43 5.06
N PHE A 49 21.66 -5.14 4.56
CA PHE A 49 21.86 -6.15 3.52
C PHE A 49 22.15 -5.52 2.16
N GLY A 50 21.65 -4.32 1.86
CA GLY A 50 22.04 -3.57 0.68
C GLY A 50 23.54 -3.24 0.67
N ASN A 51 24.06 -2.70 1.78
CA ASN A 51 25.48 -2.37 1.91
C ASN A 51 26.37 -3.63 1.90
N PHE A 52 25.97 -4.72 2.56
CA PHE A 52 26.69 -5.99 2.49
C PHE A 52 26.65 -6.62 1.10
N SER A 53 25.52 -6.52 0.39
CA SER A 53 25.38 -6.99 -0.99
C SER A 53 26.36 -6.28 -1.93
N ASP A 54 26.47 -4.96 -1.81
CA ASP A 54 27.38 -4.18 -2.65
C ASP A 54 28.87 -4.45 -2.36
N ARG A 55 29.22 -4.93 -1.15
CA ARG A 55 30.60 -5.30 -0.77
C ARG A 55 30.99 -6.74 -1.13
N THR A 56 30.03 -7.58 -1.50
CA THR A 56 30.28 -9.03 -1.70
C THR A 56 30.85 -9.32 -3.09
N ARG A 57 32.05 -9.92 -3.15
CA ARG A 57 32.67 -10.39 -4.40
C ARG A 57 32.51 -11.90 -4.51
N SER A 58 31.64 -12.37 -5.41
CA SER A 58 31.44 -13.80 -5.68
C SER A 58 31.69 -14.14 -7.15
N ARG A 59 31.95 -15.42 -7.44
CA ARG A 59 32.17 -15.94 -8.81
C ARG A 59 30.94 -15.82 -9.73
N LEU A 60 29.74 -15.69 -9.17
CA LEU A 60 28.46 -15.60 -9.89
C LEU A 60 27.92 -14.16 -10.02
N GLY A 61 28.72 -13.15 -9.65
CA GLY A 61 28.34 -11.74 -9.65
C GLY A 61 28.13 -11.15 -8.25
N ARG A 62 28.08 -9.82 -8.17
CA ARG A 62 28.04 -9.05 -6.90
C ARG A 62 26.74 -9.27 -6.11
N ARG A 63 25.61 -9.38 -6.81
CA ARG A 63 24.25 -9.41 -6.21
C ARG A 63 23.60 -10.80 -6.17
N THR A 64 24.04 -11.73 -7.02
CA THR A 64 23.42 -13.04 -7.23
C THR A 64 23.35 -13.92 -5.96
N PRO A 65 24.38 -14.03 -5.11
CA PRO A 65 24.30 -14.85 -3.89
C PRO A 65 23.27 -14.34 -2.87
N TRP A 66 23.13 -13.02 -2.77
CA TRP A 66 22.16 -12.38 -1.87
C TRP A 66 20.73 -12.55 -2.35
N VAL A 67 20.52 -12.48 -3.67
CA VAL A 67 19.21 -12.75 -4.28
C VAL A 67 18.79 -14.21 -4.06
N VAL A 68 19.70 -15.17 -4.28
CA VAL A 68 19.40 -16.60 -4.09
C VAL A 68 19.23 -16.96 -2.62
N GLY A 69 20.14 -16.51 -1.76
CA GLY A 69 20.07 -16.76 -0.32
C GLY A 69 18.86 -16.11 0.33
N GLY A 70 18.57 -14.84 0.00
CA GLY A 70 17.38 -14.14 0.45
C GLY A 70 16.09 -14.77 -0.07
N GLY A 71 16.07 -15.21 -1.34
CA GLY A 71 14.94 -15.90 -1.94
C GLY A 71 14.63 -17.24 -1.26
N LEU A 72 15.65 -18.06 -0.97
CA LEU A 72 15.49 -19.32 -0.24
C LEU A 72 15.01 -19.10 1.19
N LEU A 73 15.63 -18.17 1.90
CA LEU A 73 15.25 -17.82 3.27
C LEU A 73 13.80 -17.31 3.32
N GLY A 74 13.44 -16.39 2.42
CA GLY A 74 12.09 -15.86 2.30
C GLY A 74 11.07 -16.94 1.96
N GLY A 75 11.40 -17.87 1.06
CA GLY A 75 10.57 -19.03 0.74
C GLY A 75 10.32 -19.95 1.94
N ILE A 76 11.36 -20.23 2.74
CA ILE A 76 11.24 -21.01 3.98
C ILE A 76 10.35 -20.30 4.98
N PHE A 77 10.57 -19.01 5.23
CA PHE A 77 9.73 -18.24 6.17
C PHE A 77 8.27 -18.17 5.71
N MET A 78 8.02 -17.99 4.40
CA MET A 78 6.65 -18.08 3.85
C MET A 78 6.03 -19.45 4.11
N GLY A 79 6.75 -20.54 3.82
CA GLY A 79 6.28 -21.90 4.05
C GLY A 79 5.98 -22.18 5.53
N VAL A 80 6.89 -21.79 6.42
CA VAL A 80 6.73 -21.92 7.87
C VAL A 80 5.56 -21.07 8.36
N SER A 81 5.40 -19.84 7.87
CA SER A 81 4.27 -18.98 8.25
C SER A 81 2.92 -19.57 7.81
N GLY A 82 2.85 -20.18 6.62
CA GLY A 82 1.66 -20.87 6.15
C GLY A 82 1.33 -22.08 7.02
N ILE A 83 2.32 -22.89 7.35
CA ILE A 83 2.17 -24.06 8.23
C ILE A 83 1.78 -23.63 9.66
N ALA A 84 2.41 -22.60 10.19
CA ALA A 84 2.13 -22.02 11.50
C ALA A 84 0.82 -21.22 11.56
N ALA A 85 0.23 -20.84 10.43
CA ALA A 85 -1.13 -20.32 10.37
C ALA A 85 -2.16 -21.47 10.40
N VAL A 86 -1.85 -22.59 9.76
CA VAL A 86 -2.72 -23.78 9.69
C VAL A 86 -2.71 -24.58 11.00
N LEU A 87 -1.56 -24.70 11.68
CA LEU A 87 -1.37 -25.50 12.89
C LEU A 87 -2.22 -25.03 14.10
N PRO A 88 -2.25 -23.74 14.45
CA PRO A 88 -3.08 -23.20 15.51
C PRO A 88 -4.45 -22.73 15.01
N TRP A 89 -4.80 -22.94 13.73
CA TRP A 89 -6.09 -22.51 13.17
C TRP A 89 -7.20 -23.06 14.07
N PRO A 90 -7.89 -22.20 14.83
CA PRO A 90 -9.04 -22.64 15.60
C PRO A 90 -10.01 -23.19 14.57
N ARG A 91 -10.38 -24.46 14.68
CA ARG A 91 -11.46 -25.02 13.86
C ARG A 91 -12.65 -24.09 14.06
N GLU A 92 -12.94 -23.28 13.03
CA GLU A 92 -14.09 -22.39 13.04
C GLU A 92 -15.29 -23.25 13.46
N GLY A 93 -16.09 -22.74 14.40
CA GLY A 93 -17.26 -23.45 14.89
C GLY A 93 -18.05 -24.01 13.72
N SER A 94 -18.49 -25.26 13.83
CA SER A 94 -19.15 -26.00 12.76
C SER A 94 -20.18 -25.12 12.02
N ALA A 95 -19.88 -24.74 10.77
CA ALA A 95 -20.75 -23.95 9.91
C ALA A 95 -22.04 -24.70 9.47
N LYS A 96 -22.36 -25.81 10.13
CA LYS A 96 -23.57 -26.61 9.88
C LYS A 96 -24.85 -25.87 10.23
N ASP A 97 -24.77 -24.92 11.16
CA ASP A 97 -25.91 -24.14 11.66
C ASP A 97 -25.93 -22.71 11.10
N LEU A 98 -24.94 -22.34 10.28
CA LEU A 98 -24.94 -21.08 9.53
C LEU A 98 -25.70 -21.31 8.23
N GLU A 99 -26.63 -20.42 7.90
CA GLU A 99 -27.29 -20.44 6.60
C GLU A 99 -26.22 -20.39 5.49
N ALA A 100 -26.25 -21.34 4.56
CA ALA A 100 -25.27 -21.40 3.48
C ALA A 100 -25.34 -20.09 2.67
N PRO A 101 -24.26 -19.28 2.62
CA PRO A 101 -24.33 -17.90 2.14
C PRO A 101 -24.55 -17.78 0.62
N ALA A 102 -24.41 -18.87 -0.13
CA ALA A 102 -24.76 -18.94 -1.55
C ALA A 102 -25.27 -20.34 -1.88
N SER A 103 -26.56 -20.45 -2.17
CA SER A 103 -27.20 -21.70 -2.59
C SER A 103 -27.08 -21.93 -4.10
N SER A 104 -26.77 -20.87 -4.85
CA SER A 104 -26.73 -20.86 -6.31
C SER A 104 -25.58 -20.01 -6.86
N PHE A 105 -25.11 -20.34 -8.07
CA PHE A 105 -24.15 -19.53 -8.84
C PHE A 105 -24.64 -18.08 -9.02
N LYS A 106 -25.96 -17.89 -9.06
CA LYS A 106 -26.59 -16.55 -9.09
C LYS A 106 -26.28 -15.76 -7.82
N ASP A 107 -26.31 -16.38 -6.65
CA ASP A 107 -26.03 -15.72 -5.36
C ASP A 107 -24.56 -15.29 -5.29
N VAL A 108 -23.66 -16.13 -5.81
CA VAL A 108 -22.24 -15.78 -5.97
C VAL A 108 -22.08 -14.56 -6.88
N LEU A 109 -22.74 -14.53 -8.03
CA LEU A 109 -22.66 -13.39 -8.95
C LEU A 109 -23.28 -12.12 -8.36
N MET A 110 -24.37 -12.25 -7.60
CA MET A 110 -25.00 -11.12 -6.88
C MET A 110 -24.10 -10.57 -5.78
N SER A 111 -23.18 -11.37 -5.22
CA SER A 111 -22.19 -10.89 -4.25
C SER A 111 -21.08 -10.03 -4.86
N PHE A 112 -20.91 -10.01 -6.20
CA PHE A 112 -20.00 -9.08 -6.88
C PHE A 112 -20.66 -7.73 -7.23
N VAL A 113 -21.96 -7.57 -6.98
CA VAL A 113 -22.67 -6.33 -7.28
C VAL A 113 -22.31 -5.27 -6.22
N PRO A 114 -21.77 -4.11 -6.62
CA PRO A 114 -21.40 -3.06 -5.69
C PRO A 114 -22.62 -2.41 -5.03
N PRO A 115 -22.46 -1.84 -3.82
CA PRO A 115 -23.56 -1.19 -3.13
C PRO A 115 -23.98 0.09 -3.86
N ILE A 116 -25.30 0.25 -4.06
CA ILE A 116 -25.88 1.36 -4.83
C ILE A 116 -26.74 2.27 -3.93
N HIS A 117 -27.47 1.69 -2.98
CA HIS A 117 -28.37 2.43 -2.10
C HIS A 117 -27.62 3.00 -0.90
N GLY A 118 -27.73 4.31 -0.65
CA GLY A 118 -27.05 4.97 0.47
C GLY A 118 -25.52 5.00 0.40
N ALA A 119 -24.92 4.54 -0.71
CA ALA A 119 -23.49 4.29 -0.84
C ALA A 119 -22.68 5.51 -1.35
N ALA A 120 -23.16 6.74 -1.12
CA ALA A 120 -22.51 7.93 -1.67
C ALA A 120 -21.09 8.13 -1.11
N ASP A 121 -20.88 7.88 0.18
CA ASP A 121 -19.56 8.01 0.80
C ASP A 121 -18.63 6.84 0.42
N PHE A 122 -19.18 5.65 0.20
CA PHE A 122 -18.48 4.49 -0.37
C PHE A 122 -17.91 4.82 -1.75
N TRP A 123 -18.72 5.34 -2.68
CA TRP A 123 -18.27 5.66 -4.03
C TRP A 123 -17.29 6.84 -4.08
N LYS A 124 -17.42 7.83 -3.19
CA LYS A 124 -16.41 8.90 -3.05
C LYS A 124 -15.07 8.34 -2.59
N ALA A 125 -15.06 7.43 -1.61
CA ALA A 125 -13.85 6.78 -1.14
C ALA A 125 -13.23 5.92 -2.26
N PHE A 126 -14.05 5.13 -2.96
CA PHE A 126 -13.61 4.31 -4.08
C PHE A 126 -12.94 5.14 -5.19
N ILE A 127 -13.63 6.18 -5.68
CA ILE A 127 -13.13 7.02 -6.78
C ILE A 127 -11.90 7.82 -6.35
N GLY A 128 -11.91 8.38 -5.13
CA GLY A 128 -10.77 9.11 -4.58
C GLY A 128 -9.53 8.23 -4.49
N ARG A 129 -9.69 7.02 -3.94
CA ARG A 129 -8.63 6.01 -3.84
C ARG A 129 -8.11 5.60 -5.21
N PHE A 130 -9.01 5.17 -6.10
CA PHE A 130 -8.68 4.76 -7.46
C PHE A 130 -7.89 5.84 -8.21
N THR A 131 -8.39 7.09 -8.19
CA THR A 131 -7.77 8.20 -8.93
C THR A 131 -6.38 8.53 -8.37
N MET A 132 -6.24 8.54 -7.05
CA MET A 132 -4.96 8.82 -6.40
C MET A 132 -3.93 7.73 -6.70
N LEU A 133 -4.33 6.46 -6.59
CA LEU A 133 -3.45 5.32 -6.86
C LEU A 133 -3.06 5.25 -8.33
N LEU A 134 -4.02 5.37 -9.25
CA LEU A 134 -3.77 5.42 -10.68
C LEU A 134 -2.76 6.52 -11.04
N SER A 135 -2.95 7.72 -10.49
CA SER A 135 -2.03 8.85 -10.72
C SER A 135 -0.61 8.54 -10.24
N TYR A 136 -0.48 7.98 -9.03
CA TYR A 136 0.81 7.61 -8.46
C TYR A 136 1.52 6.50 -9.23
N GLN A 137 0.75 5.48 -9.65
CA GLN A 137 1.27 4.33 -10.38
C GLN A 137 1.70 4.73 -11.79
N MET A 138 0.97 5.63 -12.46
CA MET A 138 1.38 6.16 -13.76
C MET A 138 2.72 6.90 -13.67
N ILE A 139 2.91 7.78 -12.67
CA ILE A 139 4.17 8.50 -12.52
C ILE A 139 5.31 7.54 -12.21
N ASN A 140 5.10 6.55 -11.35
CA ASN A 140 6.12 5.54 -11.04
C ASN A 140 6.47 4.67 -12.25
N ALA A 141 5.47 4.25 -13.03
CA ALA A 141 5.67 3.42 -14.22
C ALA A 141 6.48 4.13 -15.31
N TYR A 142 6.23 5.43 -15.50
CA TYR A 142 6.90 6.25 -16.50
C TYR A 142 8.04 7.11 -15.93
N GLN A 143 8.42 6.97 -14.66
CA GLN A 143 9.34 7.87 -13.97
C GLN A 143 10.69 8.02 -14.69
N LEU A 144 11.23 6.90 -15.21
CA LEU A 144 12.49 6.90 -15.96
C LEU A 144 12.37 7.72 -17.25
N TYR A 145 11.26 7.57 -17.98
CA TYR A 145 10.99 8.32 -19.21
C TYR A 145 10.71 9.80 -18.93
N ILE A 146 9.96 10.11 -17.87
CA ILE A 146 9.74 11.48 -17.39
C ILE A 146 11.09 12.14 -17.08
N ILE A 147 11.98 11.46 -16.35
CA ILE A 147 13.31 12.01 -16.04
C ILE A 147 14.18 12.15 -17.30
N GLN A 148 14.01 11.26 -18.28
CA GLN A 148 14.86 11.25 -19.46
C GLN A 148 14.43 12.26 -20.52
N ASP A 149 13.14 12.35 -20.84
CA ASP A 149 12.66 13.14 -21.97
C ASP A 149 12.23 14.56 -21.53
N HIS A 150 11.47 14.67 -20.44
CA HIS A 150 10.99 15.97 -19.95
C HIS A 150 12.11 16.91 -19.50
N LEU A 151 13.18 16.37 -18.90
CA LEU A 151 14.35 17.17 -18.51
C LEU A 151 15.26 17.53 -19.69
N LYS A 152 15.32 16.69 -20.74
CA LYS A 152 16.05 17.05 -21.97
C LYS A 152 15.39 18.25 -22.64
N ASP A 153 14.06 18.25 -22.74
CA ASP A 153 13.28 19.34 -23.33
C ASP A 153 13.43 20.65 -22.54
N SER A 154 13.74 20.55 -21.25
CA SER A 154 13.98 21.68 -20.35
C SER A 154 15.42 22.20 -20.37
N GLY A 155 16.27 21.68 -21.27
CA GLY A 155 17.68 22.05 -21.40
C GLY A 155 18.62 21.36 -20.40
N GLN A 156 18.10 20.47 -19.53
CA GLN A 156 18.86 19.70 -18.56
C GLN A 156 19.05 18.25 -19.03
N ALA A 157 19.83 18.07 -20.11
CA ALA A 157 20.12 16.74 -20.64
C ALA A 157 21.04 15.95 -19.69
N LEU A 158 20.49 14.91 -19.07
CA LEU A 158 21.21 14.00 -18.17
C LEU A 158 21.79 12.80 -18.95
N SER A 159 22.99 12.37 -18.58
CA SER A 159 23.53 11.08 -19.03
C SER A 159 22.75 9.90 -18.41
N ALA A 160 22.81 8.71 -19.02
CA ALA A 160 22.11 7.52 -18.51
C ALA A 160 22.45 7.19 -17.04
N GLY A 161 23.71 7.40 -16.62
CA GLY A 161 24.13 7.23 -15.23
C GLY A 161 23.49 8.23 -14.28
N GLN A 162 23.33 9.49 -14.71
CA GLN A 162 22.68 10.53 -13.91
C GLN A 162 21.16 10.36 -13.86
N VAL A 163 20.52 9.86 -14.92
CA VAL A 163 19.10 9.48 -14.90
C VAL A 163 18.87 8.38 -13.86
N ALA A 164 19.67 7.32 -13.89
CA ALA A 164 19.57 6.23 -12.91
C ALA A 164 19.80 6.72 -11.46
N ALA A 165 20.79 7.60 -11.25
CA ALA A 165 21.05 8.21 -9.94
C ALA A 165 19.88 9.08 -9.47
N THR A 166 19.26 9.84 -10.37
CA THR A 166 18.10 10.69 -10.07
C THR A 166 16.88 9.85 -9.70
N VAL A 167 16.60 8.78 -10.45
CA VAL A 167 15.54 7.81 -10.12
C VAL A 167 15.78 7.19 -8.74
N ALA A 168 17.01 6.77 -8.45
CA ALA A 168 17.35 6.17 -7.16
C ALA A 168 17.17 7.18 -6.00
N LEU A 169 17.61 8.42 -6.18
CA LEU A 169 17.46 9.47 -5.17
C LEU A 169 15.99 9.85 -4.96
N THR A 170 15.21 9.95 -6.03
CA THR A 170 13.75 10.22 -5.98
C THR A 170 13.03 9.16 -5.15
N ASN A 171 13.31 7.87 -5.40
CA ASN A 171 12.73 6.78 -4.60
C ASN A 171 13.20 6.78 -3.14
N SER A 172 14.46 7.17 -2.89
CA SER A 172 14.98 7.30 -1.53
C SER A 172 14.28 8.42 -0.76
N ILE A 173 14.01 9.54 -1.42
CA ILE A 173 13.24 10.65 -0.85
C ILE A 173 11.79 10.21 -0.57
N ILE A 174 11.13 9.53 -1.52
CA ILE A 174 9.77 8.98 -1.32
C ILE A 174 9.75 8.05 -0.10
N MET A 175 10.74 7.18 0.04
CA MET A 175 10.85 6.27 1.18
C MET A 175 10.97 7.04 2.51
N VAL A 176 11.87 8.02 2.59
CA VAL A 176 12.08 8.81 3.82
C VAL A 176 10.86 9.67 4.14
N ALA A 177 10.32 10.37 3.15
CA ALA A 177 9.11 11.18 3.28
C ALA A 177 7.91 10.31 3.69
N GLY A 178 7.81 9.11 3.12
CA GLY A 178 6.77 8.16 3.43
C GLY A 178 6.87 7.60 4.85
N LEU A 179 8.07 7.29 5.32
CA LEU A 179 8.29 6.92 6.72
C LEU A 179 7.83 8.04 7.66
N VAL A 180 8.28 9.27 7.42
CA VAL A 180 7.89 10.43 8.23
C VAL A 180 6.38 10.63 8.21
N GLY A 181 5.75 10.57 7.03
CA GLY A 181 4.29 10.69 6.88
C GLY A 181 3.53 9.58 7.60
N GLY A 182 3.99 8.33 7.51
CA GLY A 182 3.39 7.19 8.20
C GLY A 182 3.44 7.33 9.72
N PHE A 183 4.59 7.73 10.27
CA PHE A 183 4.73 7.93 11.72
C PHE A 183 3.91 9.11 12.25
N ILE A 184 3.84 10.21 11.50
CA ILE A 184 3.11 11.43 11.91
C ILE A 184 1.59 11.24 11.78
N SER A 185 1.15 10.50 10.76
CA SER A 185 -0.28 10.35 10.45
C SER A 185 -1.06 9.52 11.48
N GLY A 186 -0.45 8.52 12.11
CA GLY A 186 -1.10 7.71 13.16
C GLY A 186 -1.65 8.56 14.31
N PRO A 187 -0.79 9.26 15.07
CA PRO A 187 -1.24 10.10 16.19
C PRO A 187 -2.20 11.22 15.76
N ILE A 188 -1.99 11.82 14.59
CA ILE A 188 -2.83 12.92 14.09
C ILE A 188 -4.22 12.41 13.69
N SER A 189 -4.31 11.22 13.08
CA SER A 189 -5.59 10.59 12.74
C SER A 189 -6.44 10.32 13.98
N ASP A 190 -5.81 9.79 15.03
CA ASP A 190 -6.50 9.44 16.27
C ASP A 190 -6.93 10.69 17.07
N LEU A 191 -6.11 11.76 17.02
CA LEU A 191 -6.43 13.03 17.66
C LEU A 191 -7.60 13.76 16.99
N LEU A 192 -7.71 13.69 15.66
CA LEU A 192 -8.70 14.43 14.90
C LEU A 192 -10.11 13.81 14.95
N ARG A 193 -10.25 12.52 15.33
CA ARG A 193 -11.52 11.76 15.35
C ARG A 193 -12.37 11.88 14.07
N ARG A 194 -11.80 12.39 12.97
CA ARG A 194 -12.46 12.68 11.69
C ARG A 194 -11.54 12.27 10.55
N ARG A 195 -11.68 11.00 10.12
CA ARG A 195 -10.80 10.37 9.12
C ARG A 195 -10.84 11.01 7.74
N LYS A 196 -11.92 11.72 7.38
CA LYS A 196 -12.05 12.44 6.11
C LYS A 196 -11.04 13.58 5.95
N VAL A 197 -10.60 14.22 7.04
CA VAL A 197 -9.71 15.40 6.98
C VAL A 197 -8.28 15.01 6.58
N PRO A 198 -7.63 14.01 7.20
CA PRO A 198 -6.32 13.53 6.76
C PRO A 198 -6.29 13.10 5.29
N VAL A 199 -7.38 12.50 4.79
CA VAL A 199 -7.49 12.06 3.39
C VAL A 199 -7.49 13.24 2.43
N VAL A 200 -8.30 14.27 2.69
CA VAL A 200 -8.34 15.49 1.86
C VAL A 200 -6.99 16.19 1.87
N PHE A 201 -6.34 16.28 3.03
CA PHE A 201 -5.00 16.84 3.14
C PHE A 201 -3.98 16.04 2.32
N ALA A 202 -4.00 14.71 2.42
CA ALA A 202 -3.12 13.84 1.65
C ALA A 202 -3.35 13.99 0.14
N SER A 203 -4.60 14.05 -0.32
CA SER A 203 -4.94 14.30 -1.73
C SER A 203 -4.45 15.66 -2.21
N ALA A 204 -4.54 16.71 -1.38
CA ALA A 204 -4.03 18.04 -1.70
C ALA A 204 -2.49 18.04 -1.81
N CYS A 205 -1.80 17.42 -0.85
CA CYS A 205 -0.34 17.22 -0.94
C CYS A 205 0.03 16.47 -2.23
N PHE A 206 -0.72 15.44 -2.57
CA PHE A 206 -0.48 14.67 -3.77
C PHE A 206 -0.62 15.53 -5.05
N ALA A 207 -1.72 16.29 -5.16
CA ALA A 207 -1.95 17.20 -6.29
C ALA A 207 -0.83 18.25 -6.44
N VAL A 208 -0.40 18.84 -5.32
CA VAL A 208 0.73 19.80 -5.32
C VAL A 208 2.04 19.13 -5.73
N GLY A 209 2.32 17.95 -5.20
CA GLY A 209 3.54 17.20 -5.52
C GLY A 209 3.61 16.82 -7.00
N VAL A 210 2.51 16.34 -7.58
CA VAL A 210 2.43 16.00 -9.02
C VAL A 210 2.58 17.22 -9.91
N ALA A 211 2.16 18.41 -9.46
CA ALA A 211 2.36 19.64 -10.23
C ALA A 211 3.84 20.10 -10.28
N MET A 212 4.69 19.67 -9.34
CA MET A 212 6.06 20.18 -9.22
C MET A 212 6.94 19.94 -10.46
N PRO A 213 6.97 18.75 -11.08
CA PRO A 213 7.73 18.52 -12.31
C PRO A 213 7.20 19.30 -13.52
N TRP A 214 5.94 19.77 -13.48
CA TRP A 214 5.37 20.60 -14.53
C TRP A 214 5.74 22.07 -14.34
N LEU A 215 5.66 22.57 -13.11
CA LEU A 215 6.04 23.93 -12.75
C LEU A 215 7.55 24.16 -12.84
N THR A 216 8.33 23.14 -12.46
CA THR A 216 9.79 23.17 -12.43
C THR A 216 10.32 21.90 -13.10
N PRO A 217 10.53 21.90 -14.42
CA PRO A 217 10.90 20.71 -15.16
C PRO A 217 12.41 20.44 -15.05
N THR A 218 12.88 20.28 -13.82
CA THR A 218 14.27 20.05 -13.43
C THR A 218 14.35 18.87 -12.45
N THR A 219 15.57 18.45 -12.10
CA THR A 219 15.77 17.38 -11.10
C THR A 219 15.20 17.79 -9.74
N THR A 220 15.24 19.09 -9.44
CA THR A 220 14.65 19.66 -8.23
C THR A 220 13.14 19.47 -8.20
N GLY A 221 12.44 19.68 -9.31
CA GLY A 221 10.99 19.44 -9.39
C GLY A 221 10.61 17.98 -9.15
N MET A 222 11.43 17.04 -9.63
CA MET A 222 11.27 15.61 -9.34
C MET A 222 11.50 15.27 -7.86
N TYR A 223 12.48 15.93 -7.21
CA TYR A 223 12.71 15.75 -5.77
C TYR A 223 11.59 16.39 -4.93
N MET A 224 11.03 17.51 -5.36
CA MET A 224 9.86 18.13 -4.73
C MET A 224 8.60 17.25 -4.87
N PHE A 225 8.40 16.62 -6.04
CA PHE A 225 7.39 15.58 -6.22
C PHE A 225 7.59 14.45 -5.19
N ALA A 226 8.80 13.88 -5.14
CA ALA A 226 9.11 12.78 -4.23
C ALA A 226 8.82 13.11 -2.77
N LEU A 227 9.19 14.33 -2.34
CA LEU A 227 8.99 14.78 -0.97
C LEU A 227 7.51 14.98 -0.65
N ILE A 228 6.79 15.74 -1.48
CA ILE A 228 5.41 16.17 -1.18
C ILE A 228 4.41 15.05 -1.48
N ALA A 229 4.47 14.46 -2.68
CA ALA A 229 3.57 13.38 -3.07
C ALA A 229 3.86 12.09 -2.30
N GLY A 230 5.14 11.78 -2.04
CA GLY A 230 5.53 10.62 -1.22
C GLY A 230 5.03 10.73 0.23
N PHE A 231 5.12 11.93 0.83
CA PHE A 231 4.53 12.20 2.14
C PHE A 231 3.00 12.07 2.12
N GLY A 232 2.33 12.72 1.16
CA GLY A 232 0.87 12.64 1.00
C GLY A 232 0.38 11.20 0.83
N TYR A 233 1.06 10.42 -0.02
CA TYR A 233 0.77 9.01 -0.24
C TYR A 233 0.87 8.18 1.06
N ALA A 234 1.88 8.43 1.89
CA ALA A 234 2.01 7.72 3.16
C ALA A 234 0.97 8.13 4.20
N VAL A 235 0.64 9.43 4.29
CA VAL A 235 -0.46 9.91 5.15
C VAL A 235 -1.78 9.27 4.72
N TYR A 236 -2.04 9.20 3.41
CA TYR A 236 -3.21 8.51 2.87
C TYR A 236 -3.21 7.03 3.28
N GLY A 237 -2.13 6.29 3.00
CA GLY A 237 -2.03 4.86 3.29
C GLY A 237 -2.25 4.51 4.76
N ALA A 238 -1.89 5.40 5.69
CA ALA A 238 -2.08 5.18 7.12
C ALA A 238 -3.54 5.28 7.59
N VAL A 239 -4.37 6.08 6.92
CA VAL A 239 -5.76 6.35 7.34
C VAL A 239 -6.81 5.68 6.44
N ASP A 240 -6.40 5.32 5.22
CA ASP A 240 -7.25 4.82 4.14
C ASP A 240 -8.03 3.55 4.54
N GLN A 241 -7.37 2.57 5.16
CA GLN A 241 -8.06 1.34 5.56
C GLN A 241 -9.16 1.59 6.59
N ALA A 242 -8.92 2.50 7.54
CA ALA A 242 -9.91 2.84 8.55
C ALA A 242 -11.05 3.68 7.96
N LEU A 243 -10.76 4.58 7.02
CA LEU A 243 -11.81 5.29 6.25
C LEU A 243 -12.70 4.31 5.49
N ASN A 244 -12.11 3.30 4.83
CA ASN A 244 -12.83 2.33 4.03
C ASN A 244 -13.83 1.51 4.85
N VAL A 245 -13.53 1.27 6.14
CA VAL A 245 -14.46 0.63 7.08
C VAL A 245 -15.58 1.59 7.50
N ASP A 246 -15.26 2.87 7.71
CA ASP A 246 -16.22 3.87 8.19
C ASP A 246 -17.23 4.33 7.11
N VAL A 247 -16.94 4.13 5.83
CA VAL A 247 -17.82 4.51 4.70
C VAL A 247 -18.72 3.37 4.21
N LEU A 248 -18.67 2.20 4.86
CA LEU A 248 -19.47 1.05 4.47
C LEU A 248 -20.97 1.32 4.74
N PRO A 249 -21.85 1.06 3.76
CA PRO A 249 -23.28 1.31 3.91
C PRO A 249 -23.99 0.28 4.79
N ASN A 250 -23.54 -0.99 4.79
CA ASN A 250 -24.15 -2.07 5.57
C ASN A 250 -23.08 -2.89 6.34
N PRO A 251 -23.14 -2.95 7.69
CA PRO A 251 -22.25 -3.78 8.49
C PRO A 251 -22.32 -5.29 8.19
N GLU A 252 -23.48 -5.80 7.77
CA GLU A 252 -23.69 -7.23 7.51
C GLU A 252 -22.97 -7.69 6.23
N GLU A 253 -22.80 -6.78 5.27
CA GLU A 253 -22.10 -7.04 4.00
C GLU A 253 -20.68 -6.46 3.99
N ALA A 254 -20.13 -6.09 5.16
CA ALA A 254 -18.87 -5.36 5.25
C ALA A 254 -17.70 -6.06 4.55
N GLY A 255 -17.60 -7.39 4.63
CA GLY A 255 -16.55 -8.16 3.93
C GLY A 255 -16.66 -8.07 2.41
N LYS A 256 -17.89 -8.11 1.86
CA LYS A 256 -18.18 -7.95 0.43
C LYS A 256 -17.78 -6.56 -0.03
N ASP A 257 -18.30 -5.54 0.65
CA ASP A 257 -18.12 -4.14 0.28
C ASP A 257 -16.64 -3.70 0.44
N LEU A 258 -15.94 -4.18 1.47
CA LEU A 258 -14.49 -3.98 1.62
C LEU A 258 -13.69 -4.67 0.51
N GLY A 259 -14.11 -5.87 0.08
CA GLY A 259 -13.53 -6.54 -1.07
C GLY A 259 -13.63 -5.70 -2.34
N ILE A 260 -14.82 -5.11 -2.58
CA ILE A 260 -15.06 -4.21 -3.70
C ILE A 260 -14.21 -2.93 -3.59
N LEU A 261 -14.13 -2.31 -2.40
CA LEU A 261 -13.25 -1.16 -2.17
C LEU A 261 -11.78 -1.47 -2.44
N ASN A 262 -11.30 -2.68 -2.14
CA ASN A 262 -9.91 -3.06 -2.43
C ASN A 262 -9.64 -3.33 -3.91
N MET A 263 -10.67 -3.54 -4.74
CA MET A 263 -10.47 -3.55 -6.19
C MET A 263 -9.92 -2.23 -6.71
N SER A 264 -10.27 -1.10 -6.09
CA SER A 264 -9.70 0.21 -6.48
C SER A 264 -8.18 0.26 -6.37
N THR A 265 -7.59 -0.41 -5.37
CA THR A 265 -6.14 -0.52 -5.19
C THR A 265 -5.46 -1.37 -6.24
N THR A 266 -6.20 -2.31 -6.82
CA THR A 266 -5.67 -3.20 -7.85
C THR A 266 -5.83 -2.60 -9.24
N LEU A 267 -6.91 -1.86 -9.46
CA LEU A 267 -7.22 -1.23 -10.75
C LEU A 267 -6.43 0.06 -10.96
N GLY A 268 -6.10 0.79 -9.90
CA GLY A 268 -5.26 1.99 -9.93
C GLY A 268 -3.78 1.63 -9.84
#